data_AF-A0A822D8R6-F1
#
_entry.id   AF-A0A822D8R6-F1
#
_cell.length_a   1.000
_cell.length_b   1.000
_cell.length_c   1.000
_cell.angle_alpha   90.00
_cell.angle_beta   90.00
_cell.angle_gamma   90.00
#
_symmetry.space_group_name_H-M   'P 1'
#
loop_
_entity.id
_entity.type
_entity.pdbx_description
1 polymer ?
#
loop_
_entity_poly.entity_id
_entity_poly.type
_entity_poly.pdbx_seq_one_letter_code
_entity_poly.pdbx_strand_id
1 'polypeptide(L)'
;MWMFMLFLPIFIQCQHIDELVDKLRHLESFVELQGGSFRMGINDRHGINMEFPIKQAHVKSFRILQYPVTVAAFRRYTQDKTRYRTQAEINGFSFILGNSTTKSIDNVTSEDEGFIAVKNIRWNRPEGELIDISNRLSYPVTHISWNDAQAYCSWKGMRLPTEIEWEYAARGGLDSTAYPWGDLWQLKRTNLWQGDFPYENQLRDGYHHLSPVDAFPSQNKYEIYDMLGNTWEWTLTKYLLYIYF
;
A
#
# COMPACT_ATOMS: atom_id res chain seq x y z
N MET A 1 18.68 41.40 15.45
CA MET A 1 18.62 40.22 16.33
C MET A 1 17.18 39.75 16.46
N TRP A 2 16.59 39.20 15.40
CA TRP A 2 15.18 38.75 15.34
C TRP A 2 15.00 37.46 14.49
N MET A 3 16.08 36.71 14.27
CA MET A 3 16.06 35.50 13.42
C MET A 3 15.98 34.19 14.24
N PHE A 4 15.78 34.27 15.57
CA PHE A 4 15.75 33.08 16.45
C PHE A 4 14.35 32.60 16.83
N MET A 5 13.28 33.39 16.61
CA MET A 5 11.94 33.02 17.09
C MET A 5 11.11 32.15 16.13
N LEU A 6 11.47 32.06 14.84
CA LEU A 6 10.75 31.21 13.87
C LEU A 6 11.28 29.76 13.82
N PHE A 7 12.51 29.51 14.26
CA PHE A 7 13.10 28.16 14.24
C PHE A 7 12.62 27.27 15.39
N LEU A 8 12.31 27.86 16.55
CA LEU A 8 11.85 27.10 17.73
C LEU A 8 10.57 26.27 17.47
N PRO A 9 9.47 26.83 16.92
CA PRO A 9 8.24 26.06 16.70
C PRO A 9 8.40 24.98 15.63
N ILE A 10 9.18 25.22 14.57
CA ILE A 10 9.46 24.23 13.52
C ILE A 10 10.31 23.09 14.08
N PHE A 11 11.29 23.40 14.93
CA PHE A 11 12.16 22.40 15.55
C PHE A 11 11.38 21.51 16.53
N ILE A 12 10.50 22.10 17.34
CA ILE A 12 9.62 21.35 18.26
C ILE A 12 8.65 20.44 17.49
N GLN A 13 8.06 20.93 16.40
CA GLN A 13 7.17 20.12 15.56
C GLN A 13 7.92 18.96 14.87
N CYS A 14 9.16 19.17 14.45
CA CYS A 14 9.98 18.11 13.85
C CYS A 14 10.37 17.03 14.88
N GLN A 15 10.79 17.44 16.08
CA GLN A 15 11.10 16.51 17.18
C GLN A 15 9.89 15.64 17.56
N HIS A 16 8.69 16.23 17.60
CA HIS A 16 7.47 15.48 17.90
C HIS A 16 7.14 14.44 16.83
N ILE A 17 7.32 14.76 15.54
CA ILE A 17 7.10 13.80 14.45
C ILE A 17 8.12 12.66 14.52
N ASP A 18 9.39 12.95 14.79
CA ASP A 18 10.42 11.92 14.86
C ASP A 18 10.17 10.94 16.04
N GLU A 19 9.69 11.43 17.18
CA GLU A 19 9.22 10.58 18.29
C GLU A 19 8.03 9.69 17.90
N LEU A 20 7.06 10.21 17.15
CA LEU A 20 5.92 9.43 16.65
C LEU A 20 6.39 8.37 15.65
N VAL A 21 7.31 8.72 14.75
CA VAL A 21 7.91 7.81 13.77
C VAL A 21 8.62 6.66 14.47
N ASP A 22 9.37 6.92 15.53
CA ASP A 22 10.08 5.89 16.29
C ASP A 22 9.13 4.93 17.03
N LYS A 23 8.01 5.42 17.57
CA LYS A 23 6.97 4.57 18.18
C LYS A 23 6.36 3.57 17.19
N LEU A 24 6.37 3.87 15.89
CA LEU A 24 5.80 3.03 14.83
C LEU A 24 6.77 2.01 14.23
N ARG A 25 7.99 1.85 14.77
CA ARG A 25 8.95 0.84 14.27
C ARG A 25 8.45 -0.60 14.36
N HIS A 26 7.55 -0.89 15.29
CA HIS A 26 6.95 -2.22 15.42
C HIS A 26 6.12 -2.63 14.19
N LEU A 27 5.62 -1.67 13.40
CA LEU A 27 4.92 -1.92 12.14
C LEU A 27 5.87 -2.31 10.99
N GLU A 28 7.19 -2.36 11.22
CA GLU A 28 8.17 -2.87 10.26
C GLU A 28 8.61 -4.31 10.58
N SER A 29 7.81 -5.04 11.36
CA SER A 29 8.09 -6.40 11.76
C SER A 29 7.96 -7.37 10.58
N PHE A 30 8.83 -8.39 10.56
CA PHE A 30 8.79 -9.47 9.58
C PHE A 30 8.18 -10.73 10.19
N VAL A 31 7.49 -11.49 9.36
CA VAL A 31 7.16 -12.90 9.63
C VAL A 31 8.05 -13.80 8.79
N GLU A 32 8.52 -14.87 9.42
CA GLU A 32 9.27 -15.95 8.76
C GLU A 32 8.28 -17.01 8.28
N LEU A 33 8.21 -17.22 6.97
CA LEU A 33 7.33 -18.21 6.37
C LEU A 33 8.14 -19.44 5.97
N GLN A 34 7.74 -20.60 6.49
CA GLN A 34 8.22 -21.86 5.96
C GLN A 34 7.71 -21.99 4.54
N GLY A 35 8.62 -22.09 3.58
CA GLY A 35 8.28 -22.27 2.18
C GLY A 35 7.61 -23.61 1.93
N GLY A 36 7.15 -23.81 0.71
CA GLY A 36 6.40 -25.01 0.36
C GLY A 36 5.68 -24.87 -0.97
N SER A 37 4.93 -25.90 -1.28
CA SER A 37 4.11 -25.95 -2.49
C SER A 37 2.66 -25.61 -2.17
N PHE A 38 2.02 -24.81 -3.02
CA PHE A 38 0.62 -24.43 -2.87
C PHE A 38 -0.06 -24.29 -4.25
N ARG A 39 -1.38 -24.21 -4.24
CA ARG A 39 -2.20 -23.96 -5.43
C ARG A 39 -2.42 -22.45 -5.57
N MET A 40 -1.81 -21.86 -6.59
CA MET A 40 -1.90 -20.45 -6.92
C MET A 40 -3.05 -20.21 -7.92
N GLY A 41 -3.76 -19.09 -7.79
CA GLY A 41 -4.91 -18.73 -8.62
C GLY A 41 -6.23 -19.34 -8.15
N ILE A 42 -7.26 -19.25 -9.00
CA ILE A 42 -8.62 -19.74 -8.75
C ILE A 42 -9.07 -20.71 -9.85
N ASN A 43 -9.91 -21.68 -9.47
CA ASN A 43 -10.53 -22.61 -10.41
C ASN A 43 -11.94 -22.14 -10.80
N ASP A 44 -12.09 -20.84 -11.07
CA ASP A 44 -13.30 -20.24 -11.61
C ASP A 44 -13.02 -19.77 -13.03
N ARG A 45 -13.85 -20.21 -13.99
CA ARG A 45 -13.72 -19.82 -15.40
C ARG A 45 -14.08 -18.35 -15.65
N HIS A 46 -14.64 -17.68 -14.65
CA HIS A 46 -14.86 -16.23 -14.62
C HIS A 46 -13.71 -15.47 -13.95
N GLY A 47 -12.64 -16.15 -13.51
CA GLY A 47 -11.43 -15.51 -13.01
C GLY A 47 -10.89 -14.51 -14.03
N ILE A 48 -10.65 -13.29 -13.57
CA ILE A 48 -10.14 -12.21 -14.41
C ILE A 48 -8.61 -12.31 -14.54
N ASN A 49 -8.02 -11.66 -15.55
CA ASN A 49 -6.57 -11.40 -15.61
C ASN A 49 -5.63 -12.59 -15.30
N MET A 50 -5.92 -13.78 -15.84
CA MET A 50 -5.14 -15.02 -15.65
C MET A 50 -5.13 -15.61 -14.23
N GLU A 51 -6.08 -15.19 -13.37
CA GLU A 51 -6.32 -15.87 -12.09
C GLU A 51 -6.68 -17.36 -12.29
N PHE A 52 -7.26 -17.69 -13.45
CA PHE A 52 -7.50 -19.06 -13.91
C PHE A 52 -6.47 -19.52 -14.95
N PRO A 53 -6.11 -20.83 -15.01
CA PRO A 53 -6.46 -21.88 -14.06
C PRO A 53 -5.54 -21.89 -12.84
N ILE A 54 -5.92 -22.66 -11.82
CA ILE A 54 -5.02 -22.99 -10.70
C ILE A 54 -3.71 -23.58 -11.23
N LYS A 55 -2.59 -23.08 -10.71
CA LYS A 55 -1.25 -23.59 -10.99
C LYS A 55 -0.60 -24.08 -9.71
N GLN A 56 0.08 -25.21 -9.78
CA GLN A 56 0.96 -25.64 -8.68
C GLN A 56 2.17 -24.69 -8.66
N ALA A 57 2.35 -24.00 -7.55
CA ALA A 57 3.49 -23.12 -7.32
C ALA A 57 4.30 -23.61 -6.12
N HIS A 58 5.55 -23.15 -6.05
CA HIS A 58 6.48 -23.47 -4.98
C HIS A 58 7.30 -22.24 -4.61
N VAL A 59 7.44 -22.00 -3.31
CA VAL A 59 8.28 -20.93 -2.75
C VAL A 59 9.30 -21.52 -1.78
N LYS A 60 10.52 -20.99 -1.78
CA LYS A 60 11.50 -21.25 -0.72
C LYS A 60 11.05 -20.55 0.57
N SER A 61 11.58 -20.93 1.73
CA SER A 61 11.37 -20.16 2.94
C SER A 61 11.88 -18.73 2.76
N PHE A 62 11.11 -17.76 3.23
CA PHE A 62 11.37 -16.34 3.09
C PHE A 62 10.71 -15.58 4.24
N ARG A 63 11.09 -14.32 4.38
CA ARG A 63 10.42 -13.39 5.28
C ARG A 63 9.72 -12.30 4.50
N ILE A 64 8.60 -11.84 5.01
CA ILE A 64 7.80 -10.74 4.47
C ILE A 64 7.38 -9.81 5.61
N LEU A 65 7.19 -8.53 5.31
CA LEU A 65 6.66 -7.60 6.30
C LEU A 65 5.25 -8.03 6.72
N GLN A 66 4.93 -7.91 8.00
CA GLN A 66 3.59 -8.14 8.54
C GLN A 66 2.57 -7.10 8.06
N TYR A 67 3.05 -5.91 7.71
CA TYR A 67 2.25 -4.75 7.34
C TYR A 67 2.81 -4.12 6.06
N PRO A 68 1.97 -3.42 5.28
CA PRO A 68 2.46 -2.52 4.24
C PRO A 68 3.47 -1.50 4.79
N VAL A 69 4.37 -1.04 3.93
CA VAL A 69 5.34 0.01 4.29
C VAL A 69 4.56 1.27 4.67
N THR A 70 4.78 1.78 5.88
CA THR A 70 4.08 2.97 6.36
C THR A 70 4.70 4.27 5.88
N VAL A 71 3.95 5.36 5.93
CA VAL A 71 4.46 6.72 5.71
C VAL A 71 5.61 7.05 6.66
N ALA A 72 5.55 6.61 7.93
CA ALA A 72 6.66 6.77 8.88
C ALA A 72 7.94 6.06 8.44
N ALA A 73 7.82 4.82 7.97
CA ALA A 73 8.96 4.03 7.52
C ALA A 73 9.58 4.62 6.25
N PHE A 74 8.74 5.02 5.28
CA PHE A 74 9.21 5.69 4.07
C PHE A 74 9.81 7.08 4.34
N ARG A 75 9.27 7.82 5.34
CA ARG A 75 9.87 9.08 5.79
C ARG A 75 11.31 8.90 6.25
N ARG A 76 11.61 7.87 7.07
CA ARG A 76 12.98 7.56 7.49
C ARG A 76 13.90 7.36 6.29
N TYR A 77 13.44 6.61 5.29
CA TYR A 77 14.19 6.42 4.05
C TYR A 77 14.51 7.76 3.36
N THR A 78 13.53 8.64 3.21
CA THR A 78 13.75 9.96 2.57
C THR A 78 14.61 10.91 3.41
N GLN A 79 14.60 10.78 4.75
CA GLN A 79 15.48 11.52 5.65
C GLN A 79 16.94 11.03 5.52
N ASP A 80 17.16 9.72 5.43
CA ASP A 80 18.49 9.14 5.22
C ASP A 80 19.02 9.41 3.80
N LYS A 81 18.13 9.36 2.80
CA LYS A 81 18.41 9.66 1.40
C LYS A 81 17.84 11.03 1.04
N THR A 82 18.40 12.08 1.64
CA THR A 82 17.93 13.48 1.49
C THR A 82 17.81 14.01 0.07
N ARG A 83 18.45 13.37 -0.92
CA ARG A 83 18.35 13.72 -2.35
C ARG A 83 17.37 12.84 -3.13
N TYR A 84 16.78 11.85 -2.49
CA TYR A 84 15.82 10.97 -3.12
C TYR A 84 14.55 11.74 -3.45
N ARG A 85 14.05 11.54 -4.67
CA ARG A 85 12.76 12.06 -5.11
C ARG A 85 12.00 10.90 -5.74
N THR A 86 10.77 10.73 -5.31
CA THR A 86 9.86 9.73 -5.89
C THR A 86 9.57 10.05 -7.35
N GLN A 87 9.11 9.06 -8.11
CA GLN A 87 8.70 9.29 -9.49
C GLN A 87 7.57 10.33 -9.59
N ALA A 88 6.64 10.36 -8.63
CA ALA A 88 5.60 11.37 -8.54
C ALA A 88 6.18 12.79 -8.35
N GLU A 89 7.18 12.94 -7.49
CA GLU A 89 7.88 14.22 -7.29
C GLU A 89 8.67 14.65 -8.52
N ILE A 90 9.29 13.71 -9.25
CA ILE A 90 10.02 14.00 -10.50
C ILE A 90 9.05 14.43 -11.60
N ASN A 91 7.94 13.73 -11.75
CA ASN A 91 6.91 14.03 -12.75
C ASN A 91 6.12 15.30 -12.42
N GLY A 92 6.03 15.67 -11.14
CA GLY A 92 5.25 16.82 -10.66
C GLY A 92 3.76 16.54 -10.52
N PHE A 93 3.32 15.29 -10.67
CA PHE A 93 1.93 14.86 -10.51
C PHE A 93 1.85 13.38 -10.10
N SER A 94 0.70 12.98 -9.57
CA SER A 94 0.31 11.59 -9.39
C SER A 94 -1.19 11.43 -9.64
N PHE A 95 -1.67 10.20 -9.65
CA PHE A 95 -3.08 9.89 -9.87
C PHE A 95 -3.83 9.79 -8.54
N ILE A 96 -5.05 10.33 -8.51
CA ILE A 96 -6.02 10.13 -7.43
C ILE A 96 -7.32 9.61 -8.02
N LEU A 97 -8.13 8.91 -7.22
CA LEU A 97 -9.46 8.51 -7.64
C LEU A 97 -10.32 9.77 -7.84
N GLY A 98 -10.92 9.90 -9.02
CA GLY A 98 -11.79 11.01 -9.36
C GLY A 98 -13.12 10.93 -8.61
N ASN A 99 -13.56 12.05 -8.04
CA ASN A 99 -14.92 12.24 -7.55
C ASN A 99 -15.51 13.55 -8.11
N SER A 100 -16.78 13.82 -7.85
CA SER A 100 -17.46 15.02 -8.34
C SER A 100 -16.80 16.34 -7.91
N THR A 101 -16.02 16.33 -6.83
CA THR A 101 -15.33 17.50 -6.27
C THR A 101 -13.91 17.66 -6.83
N THR A 102 -13.25 16.58 -7.26
CA THR A 102 -11.89 16.65 -7.81
C THR A 102 -11.89 17.00 -9.31
N LYS A 103 -13.01 16.79 -10.02
CA LYS A 103 -13.19 17.21 -11.42
C LYS A 103 -13.30 18.72 -11.62
N SER A 104 -13.44 19.51 -10.55
CA SER A 104 -13.45 20.99 -10.60
C SER A 104 -12.10 21.63 -10.30
N ILE A 105 -11.04 20.84 -10.09
CA ILE A 105 -9.68 21.34 -9.88
C ILE A 105 -9.07 21.68 -11.25
N ASP A 106 -8.57 22.91 -11.43
CA ASP A 106 -7.92 23.46 -12.64
C ASP A 106 -6.58 22.78 -13.04
N ASN A 107 -6.38 21.49 -12.71
CA ASN A 107 -5.13 20.76 -12.91
C ASN A 107 -5.31 19.31 -13.39
N VAL A 108 -6.46 18.94 -13.95
CA VAL A 108 -6.66 17.63 -14.57
C VAL A 108 -5.84 17.54 -15.86
N THR A 109 -4.97 16.55 -15.96
CA THR A 109 -4.11 16.34 -17.14
C THR A 109 -4.53 15.14 -18.00
N SER A 110 -5.24 14.15 -17.43
CA SER A 110 -5.88 13.02 -18.12
C SER A 110 -6.85 12.26 -17.18
N GLU A 111 -7.81 11.53 -17.73
CA GLU A 111 -8.71 10.59 -17.02
C GLU A 111 -8.50 9.17 -17.59
N ASP A 112 -8.23 8.19 -16.73
CA ASP A 112 -8.07 6.78 -17.10
C ASP A 112 -8.70 5.90 -16.02
N GLU A 113 -9.67 5.06 -16.39
CA GLU A 113 -10.42 4.18 -15.46
C GLU A 113 -10.92 4.86 -14.16
N GLY A 114 -11.30 6.14 -14.24
CA GLY A 114 -11.78 6.92 -13.09
C GLY A 114 -10.68 7.56 -12.24
N PHE A 115 -9.40 7.37 -12.57
CA PHE A 115 -8.28 8.11 -11.98
C PHE A 115 -7.98 9.39 -12.76
N ILE A 116 -7.69 10.45 -12.03
CA ILE A 116 -7.29 11.74 -12.59
C ILE A 116 -5.86 12.10 -12.18
N ALA A 117 -5.07 12.58 -13.13
CA ALA A 117 -3.73 13.07 -12.84
C ALA A 117 -3.78 14.49 -12.28
N VAL A 118 -3.27 14.67 -11.06
CA VAL A 118 -3.31 15.92 -10.29
C VAL A 118 -1.89 16.34 -9.88
N LYS A 119 -1.58 17.62 -10.09
CA LYS A 119 -0.27 18.19 -9.76
C LYS A 119 0.02 18.13 -8.26
N ASN A 120 1.31 18.01 -7.93
CA ASN A 120 1.84 18.04 -6.57
C ASN A 120 1.31 16.95 -5.62
N ILE A 121 0.60 15.94 -6.14
CA ILE A 121 0.30 14.73 -5.39
C ILE A 121 1.56 13.88 -5.29
N ARG A 122 1.90 13.49 -4.06
CA ARG A 122 3.11 12.72 -3.72
C ARG A 122 2.93 12.01 -2.37
N TRP A 123 3.85 11.12 -2.02
CA TRP A 123 3.75 10.28 -0.81
C TRP A 123 3.53 11.07 0.50
N ASN A 124 4.10 12.28 0.61
CA ASN A 124 3.93 13.14 1.79
C ASN A 124 2.84 14.21 1.64
N ARG A 125 2.09 14.20 0.53
CA ARG A 125 0.93 15.04 0.22
C ARG A 125 -0.07 14.25 -0.66
N PRO A 126 -0.62 13.12 -0.16
CA PRO A 126 -1.42 12.22 -0.99
C PRO A 126 -2.77 12.82 -1.41
N GLU A 127 -3.24 13.85 -0.70
CA GLU A 127 -4.49 14.57 -0.97
C GLU A 127 -4.24 16.08 -1.25
N GLY A 128 -3.02 16.43 -1.65
CA GLY A 128 -2.61 17.81 -1.94
C GLY A 128 -2.00 18.56 -0.75
N GLU A 129 -1.69 19.85 -0.96
CA GLU A 129 -0.85 20.65 -0.05
C GLU A 129 -1.54 21.06 1.28
N LEU A 130 -2.86 20.88 1.39
CA LEU A 130 -3.63 21.27 2.58
C LEU A 130 -3.55 20.26 3.74
N ILE A 131 -3.08 19.04 3.48
CA ILE A 131 -3.09 17.94 4.46
C ILE A 131 -1.65 17.50 4.74
N ASP A 132 -1.21 17.67 5.98
CA ASP A 132 0.07 17.17 6.47
C ASP A 132 -0.02 15.69 6.91
N ILE A 133 1.10 14.96 6.83
CA ILE A 133 1.19 13.53 7.13
C ILE A 133 1.25 13.17 8.60
N SER A 134 1.29 14.16 9.50
CA SER A 134 1.42 13.91 10.96
C SER A 134 0.36 12.95 11.49
N ASN A 135 -0.87 13.00 10.96
CA ASN A 135 -1.96 12.07 11.33
C ASN A 135 -2.04 10.80 10.44
N ARG A 136 -1.05 10.57 9.58
CA ARG A 136 -1.00 9.44 8.63
C ARG A 136 0.27 8.62 8.72
N LEU A 137 1.06 8.81 9.77
CA LEU A 137 2.34 8.12 9.93
C LEU A 137 2.22 6.59 9.93
N SER A 138 1.11 6.03 10.43
CA SER A 138 0.82 4.58 10.43
C SER A 138 0.04 4.09 9.20
N TYR A 139 -0.27 4.96 8.24
CA TYR A 139 -0.96 4.58 7.00
C TYR A 139 0.05 4.01 6.00
N PRO A 140 -0.39 3.17 5.04
CA PRO A 140 0.48 2.72 3.96
C PRO A 140 0.97 3.91 3.15
N VAL A 141 2.23 3.88 2.73
CA VAL A 141 2.78 4.88 1.83
C VAL A 141 2.21 4.69 0.43
N THR A 142 1.68 5.76 -0.16
CA THR A 142 1.11 5.77 -1.52
C THR A 142 1.85 6.72 -2.44
N HIS A 143 1.43 6.78 -3.71
CA HIS A 143 2.08 7.59 -4.77
C HIS A 143 3.57 7.27 -4.96
N ILE A 144 3.95 6.02 -4.68
CA ILE A 144 5.26 5.46 -4.97
C ILE A 144 5.14 4.53 -6.18
N SER A 145 6.06 4.69 -7.13
CA SER A 145 6.18 3.78 -8.26
C SER A 145 6.83 2.47 -7.84
N TRP A 146 6.83 1.48 -8.74
CA TRP A 146 7.60 0.26 -8.56
C TRP A 146 9.10 0.51 -8.34
N ASN A 147 9.67 1.49 -9.05
CA ASN A 147 11.07 1.90 -8.85
C ASN A 147 11.30 2.48 -7.45
N ASP A 148 10.34 3.24 -6.94
CA ASP A 148 10.40 3.80 -5.59
C ASP A 148 10.35 2.72 -4.51
N ALA A 149 9.44 1.75 -4.69
CA ALA A 149 9.32 0.61 -3.80
C ALA A 149 10.60 -0.23 -3.77
N GLN A 150 11.22 -0.50 -4.93
CA GLN A 150 12.51 -1.20 -4.98
C GLN A 150 13.66 -0.42 -4.34
N ALA A 151 13.73 0.90 -4.56
CA ALA A 151 14.77 1.74 -3.97
C ALA A 151 14.67 1.72 -2.44
N TYR A 152 13.45 1.81 -1.90
CA TYR A 152 13.17 1.64 -0.48
C TYR A 152 13.59 0.26 0.04
N CYS A 153 13.17 -0.82 -0.64
CA CYS A 153 13.55 -2.18 -0.29
C CYS A 153 15.07 -2.35 -0.23
N SER A 154 15.79 -1.87 -1.26
CA SER A 154 17.25 -1.95 -1.34
C SER A 154 17.92 -1.20 -0.19
N TRP A 155 17.47 0.01 0.15
CA TRP A 155 17.99 0.77 1.30
C TRP A 155 17.77 0.03 2.62
N LYS A 156 16.62 -0.62 2.80
CA LYS A 156 16.31 -1.39 4.02
C LYS A 156 17.01 -2.77 4.06
N GLY A 157 17.68 -3.19 2.98
CA GLY A 157 18.29 -4.51 2.88
C GLY A 157 17.27 -5.64 2.63
N MET A 158 16.20 -5.34 1.90
CA MET A 158 15.14 -6.27 1.51
C MET A 158 14.86 -6.17 0.00
N ARG A 159 13.83 -6.88 -0.47
CA ARG A 159 13.33 -6.84 -1.85
C ARG A 159 11.80 -6.88 -1.86
N LEU A 160 11.19 -6.52 -2.98
CA LEU A 160 9.77 -6.81 -3.21
C LEU A 160 9.54 -8.34 -3.23
N PRO A 161 8.37 -8.81 -2.77
CA PRO A 161 7.98 -10.19 -2.96
C PRO A 161 7.74 -10.46 -4.45
N THR A 162 7.97 -11.69 -4.90
CA THR A 162 7.37 -12.13 -6.17
C THR A 162 5.85 -12.27 -5.98
N GLU A 163 5.09 -12.22 -7.05
CA GLU A 163 3.63 -12.47 -7.02
C GLU A 163 3.29 -13.82 -6.37
N ILE A 164 4.11 -14.85 -6.63
CA ILE A 164 3.94 -16.18 -6.03
C ILE A 164 4.15 -16.14 -4.51
N GLU A 165 5.18 -15.45 -4.03
CA GLU A 165 5.43 -15.26 -2.61
C GLU A 165 4.33 -14.43 -1.94
N TRP A 166 3.85 -13.39 -2.63
CA TRP A 166 2.78 -12.53 -2.15
C TRP A 166 1.48 -13.33 -1.98
N GLU A 167 1.07 -14.11 -2.99
CA GLU A 167 -0.14 -14.93 -2.88
C GLU A 167 0.01 -16.06 -1.84
N TYR A 168 1.20 -16.69 -1.75
CA TYR A 168 1.48 -17.69 -0.72
C TYR A 168 1.30 -17.10 0.69
N ALA A 169 1.84 -15.89 0.91
CA ALA A 169 1.69 -15.16 2.16
C ALA A 169 0.23 -14.77 2.41
N ALA A 170 -0.48 -14.27 1.40
CA ALA A 170 -1.89 -13.85 1.51
C ALA A 170 -2.81 -15.01 1.90
N ARG A 171 -2.59 -16.20 1.34
CA ARG A 171 -3.35 -17.42 1.64
C ARG A 171 -3.19 -17.92 3.07
N GLY A 172 -2.10 -17.56 3.76
CA GLY A 172 -1.95 -17.85 5.19
C GLY A 172 -2.01 -19.34 5.56
N GLY A 173 -1.54 -20.21 4.65
CA GLY A 173 -1.58 -21.67 4.82
C GLY A 173 -2.95 -22.30 4.56
N LEU A 174 -3.93 -21.54 4.09
CA LEU A 174 -5.19 -22.07 3.56
C LEU A 174 -5.02 -22.40 2.07
N ASP A 175 -5.69 -23.46 1.63
CA ASP A 175 -5.63 -23.91 0.25
C ASP A 175 -6.95 -23.58 -0.46
N SER A 176 -6.87 -22.89 -1.59
CA SER A 176 -7.99 -22.59 -2.49
C SER A 176 -9.18 -21.86 -1.84
N THR A 177 -8.90 -20.94 -0.90
CA THR A 177 -9.92 -20.07 -0.31
C THR A 177 -10.08 -18.75 -1.07
N ALA A 178 -11.30 -18.19 -1.04
CA ALA A 178 -11.61 -16.92 -1.71
C ALA A 178 -10.94 -15.69 -1.04
N TYR A 179 -10.83 -15.70 0.28
CA TYR A 179 -10.20 -14.62 1.06
C TYR A 179 -9.04 -15.18 1.91
N PRO A 180 -8.12 -14.31 2.38
CA PRO A 180 -7.04 -14.70 3.30
C PRO A 180 -7.52 -15.45 4.57
N TRP A 181 -8.77 -15.23 4.97
CA TRP A 181 -9.37 -15.81 6.18
C TRP A 181 -10.35 -16.96 5.91
N GLY A 182 -10.53 -17.39 4.66
CA GLY A 182 -11.47 -18.44 4.28
C GLY A 182 -12.42 -18.01 3.16
N ASP A 183 -13.50 -18.77 2.96
CA ASP A 183 -14.41 -18.56 1.83
C ASP A 183 -15.55 -17.57 2.11
N LEU A 184 -15.86 -17.34 3.39
CA LEU A 184 -16.96 -16.46 3.76
C LEU A 184 -16.46 -15.05 3.98
N TRP A 185 -17.11 -14.10 3.31
CA TRP A 185 -16.89 -12.68 3.53
C TRP A 185 -17.16 -12.30 4.98
N GLN A 186 -16.32 -11.42 5.53
CA GLN A 186 -16.45 -10.91 6.89
C GLN A 186 -16.23 -9.40 6.88
N LEU A 187 -17.20 -8.66 7.42
CA LEU A 187 -17.09 -7.21 7.58
C LEU A 187 -15.97 -6.87 8.57
N LYS A 188 -15.28 -5.74 8.37
CA LYS A 188 -14.16 -5.26 9.22
C LYS A 188 -12.98 -6.24 9.30
N ARG A 189 -12.69 -6.95 8.20
CA ARG A 189 -11.43 -7.69 7.99
C ARG A 189 -10.49 -7.00 6.99
N THR A 190 -10.98 -6.02 6.27
CA THR A 190 -10.29 -5.31 5.19
C THR A 190 -10.99 -3.98 4.96
N ASN A 191 -10.25 -3.01 4.41
CA ASN A 191 -10.78 -1.75 3.89
C ASN A 191 -11.05 -1.90 2.39
N LEU A 192 -12.31 -1.76 1.98
CA LEU A 192 -12.77 -1.84 0.58
C LEU A 192 -13.92 -0.84 0.35
N TRP A 193 -14.46 -0.77 -0.86
CA TRP A 193 -15.69 -0.01 -1.10
C TRP A 193 -16.93 -0.80 -0.67
N GLN A 194 -17.90 -0.17 -0.01
CA GLN A 194 -19.23 -0.75 0.23
C GLN A 194 -20.32 0.18 -0.29
N GLY A 195 -21.13 -0.28 -1.24
CA GLY A 195 -22.18 0.53 -1.85
C GLY A 195 -22.02 0.62 -3.36
N ASP A 196 -22.69 1.59 -3.96
CA ASP A 196 -22.69 1.80 -5.40
C ASP A 196 -21.49 2.64 -5.83
N PHE A 197 -20.43 2.00 -6.33
CA PHE A 197 -19.25 2.72 -6.82
C PHE A 197 -19.55 3.41 -8.17
N PRO A 198 -19.10 4.66 -8.41
CA PRO A 198 -18.32 5.54 -7.51
C PRO A 198 -19.19 6.54 -6.71
N TYR A 199 -20.50 6.31 -6.61
CA TYR A 199 -21.48 7.29 -6.12
C TYR A 199 -21.69 7.28 -4.60
N GLU A 200 -21.69 6.11 -3.98
CA GLU A 200 -21.93 5.94 -2.54
C GLU A 200 -20.93 4.94 -1.93
N ASN A 201 -20.12 5.42 -0.99
CA ASN A 201 -19.39 4.57 -0.06
C ASN A 201 -20.07 4.65 1.33
N GLN A 202 -20.59 3.53 1.79
CA GLN A 202 -21.36 3.38 3.02
C GLN A 202 -20.48 3.26 4.27
N LEU A 203 -19.15 3.19 4.13
CA LEU A 203 -18.18 3.24 5.22
C LEU A 203 -18.44 2.20 6.32
N ARG A 204 -18.88 1.00 5.93
CA ARG A 204 -19.21 -0.06 6.89
C ARG A 204 -17.96 -0.64 7.56
N ASP A 205 -16.83 -0.58 6.88
CA ASP A 205 -15.51 -0.91 7.43
C ASP A 205 -14.90 0.20 8.30
N GLY A 206 -15.41 1.44 8.19
CA GLY A 206 -14.99 2.61 8.95
C GLY A 206 -14.05 3.57 8.22
N TYR A 207 -13.69 3.31 6.96
CA TYR A 207 -12.70 4.11 6.22
C TYR A 207 -13.20 4.51 4.83
N HIS A 208 -13.05 5.79 4.48
CA HIS A 208 -13.47 6.30 3.16
C HIS A 208 -12.39 6.14 2.10
N HIS A 209 -11.12 6.26 2.48
CA HIS A 209 -9.97 6.14 1.59
C HIS A 209 -9.04 5.06 2.12
N LEU A 210 -7.90 5.46 2.70
CA LEU A 210 -6.96 4.57 3.34
C LEU A 210 -7.30 4.37 4.82
N SER A 211 -6.81 3.29 5.38
CA SER A 211 -6.78 3.00 6.81
C SER A 211 -5.33 2.86 7.30
N PRO A 212 -5.06 3.04 8.61
CA PRO A 212 -3.81 2.55 9.23
C PRO A 212 -3.55 1.09 8.86
N VAL A 213 -2.28 0.71 8.71
CA VAL A 213 -1.90 -0.66 8.31
C VAL A 213 -2.32 -1.74 9.32
N ASP A 214 -2.58 -1.33 10.56
CA ASP A 214 -3.02 -2.16 11.69
C ASP A 214 -4.50 -1.93 12.06
N ALA A 215 -5.29 -1.34 11.17
CA ALA A 215 -6.69 -0.99 11.42
C ALA A 215 -7.62 -2.20 11.63
N PHE A 216 -7.29 -3.35 11.04
CA PHE A 216 -8.07 -4.58 11.13
C PHE A 216 -7.25 -5.68 11.80
N PRO A 217 -7.90 -6.74 12.33
CA PRO A 217 -7.19 -7.93 12.78
C PRO A 217 -6.36 -8.56 11.66
N SER A 218 -5.42 -9.43 12.02
CA SER A 218 -4.67 -10.16 11.01
C SER A 218 -5.61 -10.87 10.03
N GLN A 219 -5.26 -10.82 8.75
CA GLN A 219 -6.10 -11.38 7.71
C GLN A 219 -5.96 -12.89 7.62
N ASN A 220 -4.88 -13.45 8.16
CA ASN A 220 -4.63 -14.88 8.10
C ASN A 220 -3.79 -15.42 9.26
N LYS A 221 -3.51 -16.73 9.25
CA LYS A 221 -2.79 -17.44 10.32
C LYS A 221 -1.30 -17.11 10.42
N TYR A 222 -0.74 -16.44 9.43
CA TYR A 222 0.64 -15.96 9.46
C TYR A 222 0.76 -14.58 10.13
N GLU A 223 -0.32 -14.05 10.67
CA GLU A 223 -0.35 -12.73 11.33
C GLU A 223 0.06 -11.59 10.39
N ILE A 224 -0.32 -11.71 9.12
CA ILE A 224 -0.10 -10.68 8.10
C ILE A 224 -1.38 -9.85 7.95
N TYR A 225 -1.20 -8.56 7.76
CA TYR A 225 -2.24 -7.55 7.70
C TYR A 225 -2.31 -6.97 6.29
N ASP A 226 -3.52 -6.60 5.88
CA ASP A 226 -3.75 -5.74 4.72
C ASP A 226 -3.31 -6.28 3.35
N MET A 227 -3.08 -7.59 3.23
CA MET A 227 -2.83 -8.26 1.95
C MET A 227 -4.02 -8.10 0.99
N LEU A 228 -5.25 -8.15 1.52
CA LEU A 228 -6.45 -7.80 0.78
C LEU A 228 -6.89 -6.39 1.21
N GLY A 229 -7.13 -5.51 0.23
CA GLY A 229 -7.70 -4.18 0.42
C GLY A 229 -6.70 -3.08 0.81
N ASN A 230 -7.25 -1.94 1.23
CA ASN A 230 -6.55 -0.69 1.57
C ASN A 230 -5.70 -0.07 0.44
N THR A 231 -4.62 -0.73 0.03
CA THR A 231 -3.76 -0.32 -1.09
C THR A 231 -3.35 -1.50 -1.96
N TRP A 232 -3.14 -1.24 -3.25
CA TRP A 232 -2.41 -2.17 -4.11
C TRP A 232 -0.94 -2.28 -3.66
N GLU A 233 -0.39 -3.49 -3.76
CA GLU A 233 0.99 -3.78 -3.35
C GLU A 233 1.85 -4.21 -4.54
N TRP A 234 3.01 -3.55 -4.72
CA TRP A 234 3.94 -3.87 -5.80
C TRP A 234 4.62 -5.22 -5.59
N THR A 235 4.67 -6.04 -6.64
CA THR A 235 5.46 -7.28 -6.66
C THR A 235 6.63 -7.15 -7.63
N LEU A 236 7.64 -8.02 -7.48
CA LEU A 236 8.79 -8.10 -8.39
C LEU A 236 8.43 -8.74 -9.74
N THR A 237 7.32 -9.48 -9.80
CA THR A 237 6.95 -10.25 -10.98
C THR A 237 6.49 -9.32 -12.09
N LYS A 238 7.07 -9.49 -13.29
CA LYS A 238 6.61 -8.78 -14.48
C LYS A 238 5.24 -9.32 -14.90
N TYR A 239 4.26 -8.42 -15.04
CA TYR A 239 2.99 -8.78 -15.65
C TYR A 239 3.17 -9.12 -17.14
N LEU A 240 2.80 -10.34 -17.52
CA LEU A 240 2.86 -10.84 -18.90
C LEU A 240 1.48 -11.39 -19.28
N LEU A 241 0.73 -10.68 -20.13
CA LEU A 241 -0.47 -11.25 -20.76
C LEU A 241 -0.04 -12.36 -21.71
N TYR A 242 -0.18 -13.62 -21.29
CA TYR A 242 -0.11 -14.72 -22.23
C TYR A 242 -1.41 -14.75 -23.03
N ILE A 243 -1.37 -14.26 -24.26
CA ILE A 243 -2.41 -14.53 -25.25
C ILE A 243 -2.26 -16.01 -25.61
N TYR A 244 -3.11 -16.87 -25.03
CA TYR A 244 -3.27 -18.21 -25.54
C TYR A 244 -3.91 -18.08 -26.93
N PHE A 245 -3.14 -18.40 -27.98
CA PHE A 245 -3.65 -18.60 -29.34
C PHE A 245 -4.37 -19.95 -29.45
#